data_AF-A0A7S3TAF7-F1
#
_entry.id   AF-A0A7S3TAF7-F1
#
_cell.length_a   1.000
_cell.length_b   1.000
_cell.length_c   1.000
_cell.angle_alpha   90.00
_cell.angle_beta   90.00
_cell.angle_gamma   90.00
#
_symmetry.space_group_name_H-M   'P 1'
#
loop_
_entity.id
_entity.type
_entity.pdbx_description
1 polymer ?
#
loop_
_entity_poly.entity_id
_entity_poly.type
_entity_poly.pdbx_seq_one_letter_code
_entity_poly.pdbx_strand_id
1 'polypeptide(L)'
;LAGVPKFYNITDVKDVEYHRDAVLKHLGAAKSVGKEAPLEPRWFRTPWRTALWMDMMQTASNLGICLAIMEYAVWRGEAAGAVRRALITSPAMTQIAKDMHARTDFLFVLAKKLMTHENEGPFGVSSGLIEKTRQQKLLELNASNLQDIIKDVSKQVKKSELPAMLTQDEGCQLGVVILMTQNMMITINSLENAIFGQKELLSAK
;
A
#
# COMPACT_ATOMS: atom_id res chain seq x y z
N LEU A 1 21.66 5.21 9.03
CA LEU A 1 21.19 6.49 8.43
C LEU A 1 21.21 6.33 6.92
N ALA A 2 20.17 5.69 6.37
CA ALA A 2 19.96 5.59 4.93
C ALA A 2 19.09 6.78 4.51
N GLY A 3 19.46 7.43 3.40
CA GLY A 3 18.86 8.68 2.95
C GLY A 3 17.35 8.59 2.88
N VAL A 4 16.68 9.57 3.51
CA VAL A 4 15.25 9.78 3.34
C VAL A 4 14.99 9.91 1.84
N PRO A 5 14.10 9.09 1.24
CA PRO A 5 13.77 9.25 -0.17
C PRO A 5 13.29 10.69 -0.37
N LYS A 6 13.99 11.45 -1.22
CA LYS A 6 13.53 12.77 -1.64
C LYS A 6 12.22 12.53 -2.39
N PHE A 7 11.10 12.83 -1.74
CA PHE A 7 9.82 12.91 -2.42
C PHE A 7 9.96 13.94 -3.53
N TYR A 8 9.69 13.53 -4.77
CA TYR A 8 9.61 14.46 -5.89
C TYR A 8 8.60 15.56 -5.51
N ASN A 9 8.95 16.82 -5.74
CA ASN A 9 7.96 17.88 -5.71
C ASN A 9 6.86 17.49 -6.69
N ILE A 10 5.59 17.52 -6.28
CA ILE A 10 4.44 17.10 -7.10
C ILE A 10 4.42 17.85 -8.45
N THR A 11 5.01 19.03 -8.52
CA THR A 11 5.16 19.85 -9.73
C THR A 11 6.21 19.35 -10.72
N ASP A 12 7.11 18.44 -10.32
CA ASP A 12 8.24 17.95 -11.12
C ASP A 12 7.99 16.56 -11.74
N VAL A 13 6.82 15.97 -11.55
CA VAL A 13 6.47 14.64 -12.10
C VAL A 13 6.17 14.76 -13.59
N LYS A 14 7.23 14.74 -14.42
CA LYS A 14 7.11 14.90 -15.88
C LYS A 14 6.63 13.64 -16.61
N ASP A 15 6.97 12.45 -16.12
CA ASP A 15 6.55 11.16 -16.72
C ASP A 15 6.20 10.11 -15.64
N VAL A 16 5.33 9.15 -15.94
CA VAL A 16 5.13 7.97 -15.07
C VAL A 16 6.27 7.01 -15.38
N GLU A 17 7.22 6.86 -14.46
CA GLU A 17 8.15 5.73 -14.54
C GLU A 17 7.37 4.45 -14.21
N TYR A 18 7.52 3.43 -15.06
CA TYR A 18 6.85 2.14 -14.86
C TYR A 18 7.71 1.27 -13.95
N HIS A 19 7.30 1.11 -12.69
CA HIS A 19 8.14 0.47 -11.67
C HIS A 19 7.94 -1.04 -11.56
N ARG A 20 7.01 -1.61 -12.34
CA ARG A 20 6.62 -3.03 -12.24
C ARG A 20 7.81 -3.99 -12.19
N ASP A 21 8.77 -3.84 -13.08
CA ASP A 21 9.87 -4.80 -13.18
C ASP A 21 10.82 -4.72 -11.99
N ALA A 22 11.06 -3.51 -11.46
CA ALA A 22 11.80 -3.31 -10.22
C ALA A 22 11.08 -3.95 -9.03
N VAL A 23 9.76 -3.72 -8.90
CA VAL A 23 8.92 -4.32 -7.85
C VAL A 23 8.95 -5.84 -7.92
N LEU A 24 8.76 -6.42 -9.11
CA LEU A 24 8.81 -7.87 -9.32
C LEU A 24 10.19 -8.45 -9.00
N LYS A 25 11.27 -7.76 -9.37
CA LYS A 25 12.64 -8.18 -9.02
C LYS A 25 12.85 -8.22 -7.50
N HIS A 26 12.43 -7.18 -6.79
CA HIS A 26 12.56 -7.14 -5.32
C HIS A 26 11.69 -8.19 -4.64
N LEU A 27 10.46 -8.41 -5.11
CA LEU A 27 9.59 -9.49 -4.62
C LEU A 27 10.19 -10.87 -4.88
N GLY A 28 10.79 -11.09 -6.05
CA GLY A 28 11.47 -12.33 -6.39
C GLY A 28 12.65 -12.61 -5.46
N ALA A 29 13.49 -11.60 -5.21
CA ALA A 29 14.61 -11.71 -4.29
C ALA A 29 14.14 -12.01 -2.85
N ALA A 30 13.13 -11.28 -2.35
CA ALA A 30 12.55 -11.53 -1.04
C ALA A 30 11.98 -12.95 -0.94
N LYS A 31 11.23 -13.41 -1.94
CA LYS A 31 10.66 -14.77 -1.97
C LYS A 31 11.74 -15.86 -1.92
N SER A 32 12.91 -15.63 -2.53
CA SER A 32 14.05 -16.55 -2.44
C SER A 32 14.56 -16.66 -1.01
N VAL A 33 14.85 -15.52 -0.37
CA VAL A 33 15.31 -15.47 1.03
C VAL A 33 14.30 -16.12 1.98
N GLY A 34 13.01 -15.87 1.75
CA GLY A 34 11.94 -16.47 2.54
C GLY A 34 11.85 -18.01 2.46
N LYS A 35 12.35 -18.62 1.38
CA LYS A 35 12.42 -20.09 1.26
C LYS A 35 13.62 -20.68 2.01
N GLU A 36 14.69 -19.90 2.17
CA GLU A 36 15.91 -20.31 2.87
C GLU A 36 15.76 -20.15 4.40
N ALA A 37 15.02 -19.14 4.84
CA ALA A 37 14.79 -18.82 6.26
C ALA A 37 14.36 -20.02 7.15
N PRO A 38 13.50 -20.97 6.70
CA PRO A 38 13.15 -22.15 7.50
C PRO A 38 14.28 -23.18 7.65
N LEU A 39 15.30 -23.14 6.78
CA LEU A 39 16.44 -24.05 6.80
C LEU A 39 17.52 -23.60 7.79
N GLU A 40 17.50 -22.33 8.20
CA GLU A 40 18.45 -21.78 9.17
C GLU A 40 18.25 -22.41 10.56
N PRO A 41 19.32 -22.83 11.24
CA PRO A 41 19.23 -23.30 12.61
C PRO A 41 18.81 -22.13 13.53
N ARG A 42 17.64 -22.25 14.15
CA ARG A 42 17.08 -21.26 15.09
C ARG A 42 16.90 -21.88 16.45
N TRP A 43 17.21 -21.13 17.51
CA TRP A 43 16.96 -21.56 18.88
C TRP A 43 15.47 -21.76 19.16
N PHE A 44 14.59 -20.96 18.53
CA PHE A 44 13.14 -21.08 18.65
C PHE A 44 12.47 -21.10 17.27
N ARG A 45 11.67 -22.14 17.01
CA ARG A 45 10.80 -22.21 15.83
C ARG A 45 9.46 -21.60 16.15
N THR A 46 9.06 -20.60 15.38
CA THR A 46 7.78 -19.90 15.52
C THR A 46 6.99 -20.09 14.21
N PRO A 47 6.12 -21.11 14.12
CA PRO A 47 5.39 -21.43 12.89
C PRO A 47 4.61 -20.25 12.31
N TRP A 48 4.11 -19.36 13.17
CA TRP A 48 3.39 -18.15 12.79
C TRP A 48 4.25 -17.14 12.00
N ARG A 49 5.58 -17.13 12.15
CA ARG A 49 6.46 -16.24 11.36
C ARG A 49 6.47 -16.60 9.89
N THR A 50 6.40 -17.88 9.57
CA THR A 50 6.30 -18.33 8.18
C THR A 50 4.97 -17.87 7.58
N ALA A 51 3.87 -18.02 8.31
CA ALA A 51 2.56 -17.54 7.87
C ALA A 51 2.58 -16.01 7.67
N LEU A 52 3.05 -15.24 8.67
CA LEU A 52 3.16 -13.80 8.60
C LEU A 52 4.05 -13.33 7.44
N TRP A 53 5.16 -14.02 7.17
CA TRP A 53 6.01 -13.74 6.02
C TRP A 53 5.27 -13.94 4.69
N MET A 54 4.53 -15.04 4.56
CA MET A 54 3.72 -15.32 3.37
C MET A 54 2.63 -14.25 3.18
N ASP A 55 1.98 -13.83 4.27
CA ASP A 55 1.00 -12.74 4.25
C ASP A 55 1.63 -11.43 3.80
N MET A 56 2.79 -11.05 4.35
CA MET A 56 3.53 -9.86 3.93
C MET A 56 3.90 -9.90 2.44
N MET A 57 4.38 -11.04 1.95
CA MET A 57 4.74 -11.23 0.55
C MET A 57 3.52 -11.12 -0.37
N GLN A 58 2.39 -11.72 0.04
CA GLN A 58 1.14 -11.62 -0.71
C GLN A 58 0.60 -10.19 -0.72
N THR A 59 0.62 -9.50 0.43
CA THR A 59 0.26 -8.09 0.54
C THR A 59 1.14 -7.23 -0.37
N ALA A 60 2.47 -7.36 -0.29
CA ALA A 60 3.39 -6.59 -1.12
C ALA A 60 3.16 -6.85 -2.63
N SER A 61 2.90 -8.10 -3.02
CA SER A 61 2.54 -8.45 -4.39
C SER A 61 1.23 -7.80 -4.84
N ASN A 62 0.19 -7.86 -4.01
CA ASN A 62 -1.11 -7.26 -4.33
C ASN A 62 -1.02 -5.73 -4.43
N LEU A 63 -0.28 -5.08 -3.54
CA LEU A 63 0.00 -3.64 -3.60
C LEU A 63 0.76 -3.30 -4.89
N GLY A 64 1.76 -4.10 -5.27
CA GLY A 64 2.49 -3.94 -6.52
C GLY A 64 1.60 -4.07 -7.76
N ILE A 65 0.66 -5.02 -7.77
CA ILE A 65 -0.32 -5.18 -8.85
C ILE A 65 -1.24 -3.96 -8.94
N CYS A 66 -1.77 -3.48 -7.81
CA CYS A 66 -2.63 -2.30 -7.77
C CYS A 66 -1.89 -1.07 -8.31
N LEU A 67 -0.65 -0.85 -7.87
CA LEU A 67 0.21 0.23 -8.38
C LEU A 67 0.45 0.11 -9.89
N ALA A 68 0.81 -1.07 -10.38
CA ALA A 68 1.05 -1.28 -11.81
C ALA A 68 -0.19 -1.07 -12.68
N ILE A 69 -1.38 -1.44 -12.19
CA ILE A 69 -2.65 -1.19 -12.88
C ILE A 69 -2.95 0.31 -12.91
N MET A 70 -2.75 1.03 -11.80
CA MET A 70 -2.92 2.49 -11.76
C MET A 70 -1.93 3.20 -12.69
N GLU A 71 -0.65 2.81 -12.68
CA GLU A 71 0.37 3.31 -13.59
C GLU A 71 -0.05 3.07 -15.05
N TYR A 72 -0.52 1.86 -15.39
CA TYR A 72 -0.95 1.52 -16.74
C TYR A 72 -2.19 2.31 -17.20
N ALA A 73 -3.21 2.42 -16.34
CA ALA A 73 -4.44 3.14 -16.63
C ALA A 73 -4.17 4.62 -16.94
N VAL A 74 -3.17 5.19 -16.28
CA VAL A 74 -2.74 6.58 -16.46
C VAL A 74 -1.77 6.77 -17.62
N TRP A 75 -0.85 5.83 -17.84
CA TRP A 75 0.23 5.95 -18.84
C TRP A 75 -0.26 5.70 -20.27
N ARG A 76 -1.05 4.63 -20.48
CA ARG A 76 -1.58 4.28 -21.80
C ARG A 76 -2.91 4.95 -22.13
N GLY A 77 -3.55 5.55 -21.14
CA GLY A 77 -4.72 6.37 -21.35
C GLY A 77 -4.30 7.65 -22.07
N GLU A 78 -4.59 7.77 -23.36
CA GLU A 78 -4.32 8.96 -24.18
C GLU A 78 -5.01 10.25 -23.67
N ALA A 79 -5.76 10.16 -22.56
CA ALA A 79 -6.38 11.25 -21.82
C ALA A 79 -5.36 12.19 -21.13
N ALA A 80 -4.35 12.66 -21.87
CA ALA A 80 -3.45 13.78 -21.59
C ALA A 80 -2.95 13.97 -20.13
N GLY A 81 -2.95 12.93 -19.31
CA GLY A 81 -2.71 12.99 -17.87
C GLY A 81 -3.63 13.93 -17.08
N ALA A 82 -4.78 14.37 -17.61
CA ALA A 82 -5.63 15.36 -16.94
C ALA A 82 -6.25 14.81 -15.65
N VAL A 83 -6.86 13.62 -15.73
CA VAL A 83 -7.40 12.88 -14.57
C VAL A 83 -6.30 12.58 -13.56
N ARG A 84 -5.13 12.14 -14.03
CA ARG A 84 -3.95 11.90 -13.18
C ARG A 84 -3.56 13.14 -12.40
N ARG A 85 -3.37 14.27 -13.09
CA ARG A 85 -3.01 15.54 -12.44
C ARG A 85 -4.07 15.93 -11.43
N ALA A 86 -5.34 15.83 -11.79
CA ALA A 86 -6.46 16.14 -10.93
C ALA A 86 -6.54 15.25 -9.67
N LEU A 87 -6.18 13.97 -9.80
CA LEU A 87 -6.08 13.04 -8.68
C LEU A 87 -4.90 13.37 -7.75
N ILE A 88 -3.73 13.65 -8.31
CA ILE A 88 -2.54 14.00 -7.53
C ILE A 88 -2.73 15.34 -6.81
N THR A 89 -3.47 16.28 -7.41
CA THR A 89 -3.77 17.58 -6.81
C THR A 89 -4.99 17.58 -5.90
N SER A 90 -5.83 16.52 -5.92
CA SER A 90 -6.99 16.42 -5.03
C SER A 90 -6.52 16.34 -3.57
N PRO A 91 -6.98 17.28 -2.70
CA PRO A 91 -6.67 17.22 -1.28
C PRO A 91 -7.17 15.93 -0.62
N ALA A 92 -8.38 15.47 -0.99
CA ALA A 92 -8.95 14.24 -0.47
C ALA A 92 -8.07 13.02 -0.82
N MET A 93 -7.68 12.89 -2.08
CA MET A 93 -6.81 11.79 -2.53
C MET A 93 -5.42 11.87 -1.89
N THR A 94 -4.86 13.08 -1.75
CA THR A 94 -3.57 13.30 -1.08
C THR A 94 -3.62 12.85 0.38
N GLN A 95 -4.69 13.18 1.09
CA GLN A 95 -4.86 12.76 2.49
C GLN A 95 -4.96 11.24 2.59
N ILE A 96 -5.76 10.62 1.72
CA ILE A 96 -5.87 9.16 1.64
C ILE A 96 -4.51 8.49 1.39
N ALA A 97 -3.74 9.01 0.43
CA ALA A 97 -2.42 8.48 0.11
C ALA A 97 -1.46 8.59 1.31
N LYS A 98 -1.49 9.71 2.05
CA LYS A 98 -0.70 9.89 3.28
C LYS A 98 -1.10 8.89 4.36
N ASP A 99 -2.40 8.70 4.59
CA ASP A 99 -2.91 7.78 5.60
C ASP A 99 -2.55 6.33 5.27
N MET A 100 -2.72 5.94 3.99
CA MET A 100 -2.31 4.63 3.49
C MET A 100 -0.80 4.41 3.64
N HIS A 101 0.03 5.40 3.26
CA HIS A 101 1.48 5.30 3.37
C HIS A 101 1.90 5.15 4.83
N ALA A 102 1.41 6.02 5.73
CA ALA A 102 1.73 5.98 7.15
C ALA A 102 1.33 4.64 7.79
N ARG A 103 0.15 4.11 7.44
CA ARG A 103 -0.31 2.81 7.94
C ARG A 103 0.54 1.67 7.40
N THR A 104 0.83 1.68 6.10
CA THR A 104 1.65 0.66 5.45
C THR A 104 3.05 0.62 6.05
N ASP A 105 3.73 1.77 6.15
CA ASP A 105 5.07 1.88 6.74
C ASP A 105 5.10 1.35 8.18
N PHE A 106 4.11 1.73 9.01
CA PHE A 106 3.97 1.21 10.36
C PHE A 106 3.86 -0.31 10.39
N LEU A 107 2.95 -0.90 9.59
CA LEU A 107 2.71 -2.35 9.59
C LEU A 107 3.93 -3.13 9.08
N PHE A 108 4.60 -2.66 8.03
CA PHE A 108 5.82 -3.31 7.52
C PHE A 108 6.98 -3.23 8.52
N VAL A 109 7.16 -2.10 9.21
CA VAL A 109 8.15 -1.96 10.28
C VAL A 109 7.83 -2.89 11.45
N LEU A 110 6.56 -2.97 11.86
CA LEU A 110 6.12 -3.85 12.93
C LEU A 110 6.33 -5.33 12.56
N ALA A 111 5.91 -5.73 11.36
CA ALA A 111 6.08 -7.09 10.88
C ALA A 111 7.56 -7.47 10.77
N LYS A 112 8.42 -6.57 10.27
CA LYS A 112 9.87 -6.76 10.29
C LYS A 112 10.39 -7.02 11.70
N LYS A 113 10.02 -6.20 12.68
CA LYS A 113 10.43 -6.37 14.07
C LYS A 113 9.98 -7.74 14.63
N LEU A 114 8.76 -8.16 14.34
CA LEU A 114 8.23 -9.46 14.78
C LEU A 114 9.04 -10.64 14.22
N MET A 115 9.46 -10.53 12.96
CA MET A 115 10.23 -11.57 12.30
C MET A 115 11.66 -11.66 12.81
N THR A 116 12.29 -10.53 13.12
CA THR A 116 13.69 -10.47 13.60
C THR A 116 13.84 -10.58 15.12
N HIS A 117 12.75 -10.80 15.86
CA HIS A 117 12.82 -10.93 17.31
C HIS A 117 13.37 -12.29 17.70
N GLU A 118 14.60 -12.37 18.22
CA GLU A 118 15.25 -13.66 18.53
C GLU A 118 15.43 -13.94 20.03
N ASN A 119 15.22 -12.95 20.92
CA ASN A 119 15.62 -13.03 22.32
C ASN A 119 14.46 -13.28 23.32
N GLU A 120 14.81 -13.85 24.48
CA GLU A 120 13.96 -14.39 25.57
C GLU A 120 13.16 -13.36 26.41
N GLY A 121 12.85 -12.19 25.86
CA GLY A 121 12.02 -11.16 26.52
C GLY A 121 10.65 -11.00 25.88
N PRO A 122 9.64 -10.47 26.60
CA PRO A 122 8.40 -10.03 25.97
C PRO A 122 8.71 -9.01 24.86
N PHE A 123 8.01 -9.14 23.73
CA PHE A 123 8.23 -8.33 22.55
C PHE A 123 8.11 -6.84 22.89
N GLY A 124 9.24 -6.13 22.88
CA GLY A 124 9.37 -4.73 23.31
C GLY A 124 8.79 -3.70 22.33
N VAL A 125 7.62 -3.95 21.75
CA VAL A 125 6.82 -2.87 21.16
C VAL A 125 5.96 -2.32 22.27
N SER A 126 6.07 -1.01 22.54
CA SER A 126 5.28 -0.40 23.61
C SER A 126 3.82 -0.77 23.42
N SER A 127 3.23 -1.40 24.43
CA SER A 127 1.84 -1.83 24.43
C SER A 127 0.91 -0.69 24.00
N GLY A 128 1.24 0.55 24.37
CA GLY A 128 0.54 1.75 23.94
C GLY A 128 0.57 2.05 22.42
N LEU A 129 1.62 1.67 21.68
CA LEU A 129 1.69 1.89 20.24
C LEU A 129 0.83 0.87 19.48
N ILE A 130 0.87 -0.40 19.89
CA ILE A 130 0.00 -1.45 19.34
C ILE A 130 -1.46 -1.11 19.63
N GLU A 131 -1.76 -0.76 20.88
CA GLU A 131 -3.11 -0.44 21.30
C GLU A 131 -3.65 0.81 20.61
N LYS A 132 -2.83 1.86 20.45
CA LYS A 132 -3.20 3.05 19.67
C LYS A 132 -3.49 2.71 18.21
N THR A 133 -2.67 1.87 17.57
CA THR A 133 -2.90 1.44 16.19
C THR A 133 -4.17 0.61 16.06
N ARG A 134 -4.45 -0.26 17.03
CA ARG A 134 -5.66 -1.09 17.07
C ARG A 134 -6.93 -0.25 17.28
N GLN A 135 -6.83 0.83 18.04
CA GLN A 135 -7.93 1.77 18.27
C GLN A 135 -8.16 2.73 17.09
N GLN A 136 -7.18 2.89 16.20
CA GLN A 136 -7.38 3.67 14.98
C GLN A 136 -8.35 2.93 14.04
N LYS A 137 -9.26 3.70 13.43
CA LYS A 137 -10.18 3.16 12.43
C LYS A 137 -9.39 2.55 11.26
N LEU A 138 -9.84 1.38 10.81
CA LEU A 138 -9.32 0.75 9.59
C LEU A 138 -9.38 1.72 8.41
N LEU A 139 -8.45 1.57 7.47
CA LEU A 139 -8.47 2.35 6.24
C LEU A 139 -9.74 2.01 5.46
N GLU A 140 -10.54 3.02 5.17
CA GLU A 140 -11.80 2.86 4.45
C GLU A 140 -12.02 4.07 3.55
N LEU A 141 -12.36 3.78 2.30
CA LEU A 141 -12.76 4.78 1.33
C LEU A 141 -14.29 4.93 1.42
N ASN A 142 -14.75 5.87 2.25
CA ASN A 142 -16.19 6.05 2.49
C ASN A 142 -16.86 6.90 1.40
N ALA A 143 -18.19 6.95 1.42
CA ALA A 143 -18.98 7.69 0.45
C ALA A 143 -18.66 9.21 0.42
N SER A 144 -18.34 9.82 1.56
CA SER A 144 -17.93 11.23 1.61
C SER A 144 -16.61 11.44 0.89
N ASN A 145 -15.60 10.60 1.18
CA ASN A 145 -14.30 10.69 0.53
C ASN A 145 -14.39 10.48 -0.97
N LEU A 146 -15.21 9.52 -1.42
CA LEU A 146 -15.49 9.31 -2.83
C LEU A 146 -16.10 10.54 -3.49
N GLN A 147 -17.12 11.12 -2.86
CA GLN A 147 -17.76 12.33 -3.38
C GLN A 147 -16.80 13.50 -3.45
N ASP A 148 -15.94 13.67 -2.44
CA ASP A 148 -14.93 14.72 -2.42
C ASP A 148 -13.89 14.54 -3.54
N ILE A 149 -13.37 13.32 -3.73
CA ILE A 149 -12.46 12.99 -4.83
C ILE A 149 -13.12 13.28 -6.18
N ILE A 150 -14.33 12.75 -6.41
CA ILE A 150 -15.05 12.95 -7.67
C ILE A 150 -15.30 14.43 -7.92
N LYS A 151 -15.69 15.19 -6.90
CA LYS A 151 -15.92 16.63 -6.99
C LYS A 151 -14.64 17.40 -7.31
N ASP A 152 -13.52 17.04 -6.70
CA ASP A 152 -12.23 17.68 -6.94
C ASP A 152 -11.68 17.39 -8.34
N VAL A 153 -11.84 16.14 -8.80
CA VAL A 153 -11.41 15.73 -10.14
C VAL A 153 -12.29 16.35 -11.21
N SER A 154 -13.62 16.34 -11.03
CA SER A 154 -14.58 16.87 -12.02
C SER A 154 -14.44 18.39 -12.25
N LYS A 155 -13.89 19.15 -11.30
CA LYS A 155 -13.59 20.58 -11.48
C LYS A 155 -12.41 20.83 -12.43
N GLN A 156 -11.49 19.87 -12.52
CA GLN A 156 -10.23 20.01 -13.24
C GLN A 156 -10.25 19.30 -14.59
N VAL A 157 -11.08 18.29 -14.73
CA VAL A 157 -11.25 17.49 -15.94
C VAL A 157 -12.33 18.12 -16.80
N LYS A 158 -11.99 18.52 -18.03
CA LYS A 158 -12.98 19.04 -18.98
C LYS A 158 -13.85 17.88 -19.45
N LYS A 159 -15.13 18.15 -19.70
CA LYS A 159 -16.03 17.15 -20.27
C LYS A 159 -15.50 16.76 -21.66
N SER A 160 -14.89 15.59 -21.77
CA SER A 160 -14.39 15.08 -23.04
C SER A 160 -15.56 14.78 -23.99
N GLU A 161 -15.30 14.91 -25.28
CA GLU A 161 -16.12 14.28 -26.31
C GLU A 161 -16.12 12.76 -26.10
N LEU A 162 -17.15 12.09 -26.61
CA LEU A 162 -17.36 10.65 -26.44
C LEU A 162 -16.09 9.89 -26.89
N PRO A 163 -15.37 9.23 -25.98
CA PRO A 163 -14.09 8.61 -26.32
C PRO A 163 -14.30 7.39 -27.22
N ALA A 164 -13.34 7.11 -28.11
CA ALA A 164 -13.41 5.97 -29.01
C ALA A 164 -13.21 4.63 -28.27
N MET A 165 -12.50 4.64 -27.13
CA MET A 165 -12.23 3.47 -26.29
C MET A 165 -12.43 3.78 -24.81
N LEU A 166 -12.85 2.78 -24.03
CA LEU A 166 -12.97 2.90 -22.56
C LEU A 166 -11.65 3.26 -21.87
N THR A 167 -10.51 2.87 -22.46
CA THR A 167 -9.18 3.22 -21.95
C THR A 167 -8.84 4.70 -22.11
N GLN A 168 -9.54 5.40 -23.01
CA GLN A 168 -9.43 6.84 -23.21
C GLN A 168 -10.48 7.61 -22.39
N ASP A 169 -11.45 6.92 -21.80
CA ASP A 169 -12.48 7.54 -20.98
C ASP A 169 -11.94 7.93 -19.60
N GLU A 170 -11.98 9.22 -19.32
CA GLU A 170 -11.49 9.82 -18.08
C GLU A 170 -12.24 9.33 -16.84
N GLY A 171 -13.55 9.07 -16.97
CA GLY A 171 -14.37 8.51 -15.91
C GLY A 171 -13.99 7.07 -15.59
N CYS A 172 -13.73 6.26 -16.62
CA CYS A 172 -13.25 4.89 -16.47
C CYS A 172 -11.86 4.85 -15.80
N GLN A 173 -10.93 5.72 -16.22
CA GLN A 173 -9.62 5.82 -15.59
C GLN A 173 -9.71 6.20 -14.12
N LEU A 174 -10.54 7.21 -13.79
CA LEU A 174 -10.81 7.61 -12.41
C LEU A 174 -11.38 6.44 -11.60
N GLY A 175 -12.35 5.72 -12.16
CA GLY A 175 -12.94 4.53 -11.55
C GLY A 175 -11.91 3.44 -11.25
N VAL A 176 -11.00 3.17 -12.19
CA VAL A 176 -9.90 2.21 -11.99
C VAL A 176 -8.98 2.65 -10.84
N VAL A 177 -8.57 3.92 -10.79
CA VAL A 177 -7.69 4.40 -9.72
C VAL A 177 -8.38 4.32 -8.36
N ILE A 178 -9.64 4.72 -8.25
CA ILE A 178 -10.44 4.61 -7.02
C ILE A 178 -10.55 3.15 -6.58
N LEU A 179 -10.89 2.24 -7.50
CA LEU A 179 -11.03 0.82 -7.22
C LEU A 179 -9.70 0.20 -6.74
N MET A 180 -8.58 0.53 -7.40
CA MET A 180 -7.27 0.05 -6.98
C MET A 180 -6.86 0.61 -5.62
N THR A 181 -7.18 1.87 -5.33
CA THR A 181 -6.96 2.48 -4.01
C THR A 181 -7.73 1.74 -2.92
N GLN A 182 -9.00 1.43 -3.16
CA GLN A 182 -9.82 0.64 -2.24
C GLN A 182 -9.24 -0.77 -2.04
N ASN A 183 -8.82 -1.45 -3.11
CA ASN A 183 -8.18 -2.76 -3.02
C ASN A 183 -6.88 -2.73 -2.21
N MET A 184 -6.07 -1.67 -2.35
CA MET A 184 -4.88 -1.48 -1.52
C MET A 184 -5.24 -1.32 -0.05
N MET A 185 -6.26 -0.53 0.30
CA MET A 185 -6.72 -0.39 1.69
C MET A 185 -7.17 -1.73 2.29
N ILE A 186 -7.96 -2.51 1.54
CA ILE A 186 -8.40 -3.86 1.95
C ILE A 186 -7.19 -4.76 2.18
N THR A 187 -6.21 -4.73 1.28
CA THR A 187 -4.99 -5.51 1.38
C THR A 187 -4.15 -5.13 2.61
N ILE A 188 -4.05 -3.84 2.92
CA ILE A 188 -3.34 -3.32 4.11
C ILE A 188 -4.08 -3.75 5.39
N ASN A 189 -5.41 -3.61 5.43
CA ASN A 189 -6.21 -4.04 6.57
C ASN A 189 -6.12 -5.56 6.79
N SER A 190 -6.00 -6.35 5.72
CA SER A 190 -5.78 -7.80 5.84
C SER A 190 -4.42 -8.13 6.47
N LEU A 191 -3.35 -7.43 6.10
CA LEU A 191 -2.05 -7.59 6.75
C LEU A 191 -2.11 -7.18 8.22
N GLU A 192 -2.80 -6.10 8.52
CA GLU A 192 -3.02 -5.66 9.89
C GLU A 192 -3.71 -6.73 10.75
N ASN A 193 -4.78 -7.33 10.23
CA ASN A 193 -5.47 -8.43 10.90
C ASN A 193 -4.56 -9.65 11.08
N ALA A 194 -3.70 -9.97 10.09
CA ALA A 194 -2.74 -11.05 10.21
C ALA A 194 -1.69 -10.78 11.31
N ILE A 195 -1.25 -9.53 11.46
CA ILE A 195 -0.32 -9.11 12.52
C ILE A 195 -1.02 -9.17 13.88
N PHE A 196 -2.16 -8.48 14.05
CA PHE A 196 -2.83 -8.40 15.35
C PHE A 196 -3.62 -9.66 15.75
N GLY A 197 -3.80 -10.60 14.82
CA GLY A 197 -4.35 -11.92 15.10
C GLY A 197 -3.38 -12.87 15.82
N GLN A 198 -2.08 -12.53 15.89
CA GLN A 198 -1.08 -13.37 16.56
C GLN A 198 -1.23 -13.28 18.09
N LYS A 199 -1.46 -14.41 18.76
CA LYS A 199 -1.72 -14.46 20.21
C LYS A 199 -0.52 -14.00 21.03
N GLU A 200 0.68 -14.20 20.52
CA GLU A 200 1.96 -13.87 21.12
C GLU A 200 2.19 -12.36 21.23
N LEU A 201 1.58 -11.57 20.33
CA LEU A 201 1.52 -10.10 20.44
C LEU A 201 0.55 -9.65 21.55
N LEU A 202 -0.48 -10.45 21.82
CA LEU A 202 -1.53 -10.15 22.78
C LEU A 202 -1.22 -10.66 24.20
N SER A 203 -0.28 -11.60 24.32
CA SER A 203 0.15 -12.17 25.61
C SER A 203 1.32 -11.44 26.26
N ALA A 204 1.90 -10.43 25.59
CA ALA A 204 2.90 -9.54 26.17
C ALA A 204 2.21 -8.56 27.15
N LYS A 205 2.01 -9.01 28.39
CA LYS A 205 1.71 -8.16 29.55
C LYS A 205 2.98 -7.85 30.32
#